data_AF-A0A4V1IYU8-F1
#
_entry.id   AF-A0A4V1IYU8-F1
#
_cell.length_a   1.000
_cell.length_b   1.000
_cell.length_c   1.000
_cell.angle_alpha   90.00
_cell.angle_beta   90.00
_cell.angle_gamma   90.00
#
_symmetry.space_group_name_H-M   'P 1'
#
loop_
_entity.id
_entity.type
_entity.pdbx_description
1 polymer ?
#
loop_
_entity_poly.entity_id
_entity_poly.type
_entity_poly.pdbx_seq_one_letter_code
_entity_poly.pdbx_strand_id
1 'polypeptide(L)'
;RRIYLNLFLVDIIVREEFQGKLRIFPSWEMSITKVVGRKRRKLRGKHDYTIGFGQGWDPFGHKTPPKELPLVAIEGKRNWDGMDIWQCVAEAATIFRARKDMKKANCSVWGVLINAINWMFIHIDEDGKLYISKLFVLDVLDCTDEELLFIYRLMYHVVDQCFRACISPGSEESWSVADDVENEDN
;
A
#
# COMPACT_ATOMS: atom_id res chain seq x y z
N ARG A 1 14.03 -11.48 -7.59
CA ARG A 1 12.55 -11.57 -7.47
C ARG A 1 11.97 -10.33 -6.78
N ARG A 2 12.24 -10.06 -5.49
CA ARG A 2 11.85 -8.78 -4.83
C ARG A 2 12.36 -7.53 -5.55
N ILE A 3 13.48 -7.63 -6.27
CA ILE A 3 14.01 -6.53 -7.09
C ILE A 3 13.03 -6.02 -8.15
N TYR A 4 12.27 -6.89 -8.82
CA TYR A 4 11.32 -6.47 -9.87
C TYR A 4 10.14 -5.71 -9.26
N LEU A 5 9.63 -6.20 -8.14
CA LEU A 5 8.63 -5.48 -7.35
C LEU A 5 9.18 -4.11 -6.92
N ASN A 6 10.37 -4.06 -6.32
CA ASN A 6 10.98 -2.81 -5.89
C ASN A 6 11.16 -1.83 -7.06
N LEU A 7 11.57 -2.29 -8.25
CA LEU A 7 11.72 -1.44 -9.44
C LEU A 7 10.37 -0.83 -9.85
N PHE A 8 9.31 -1.63 -9.93
CA PHE A 8 7.97 -1.13 -10.25
C PHE A 8 7.49 -0.13 -9.21
N LEU A 9 7.65 -0.47 -7.93
CA LEU A 9 7.16 0.36 -6.84
C LEU A 9 7.90 1.70 -6.79
N VAL A 10 9.23 1.69 -6.86
CA VAL A 10 10.05 2.90 -6.85
C VAL A 10 9.70 3.78 -8.04
N ASP A 11 9.66 3.23 -9.25
CA ASP A 11 9.32 3.98 -10.45
C ASP A 11 7.93 4.63 -10.33
N ILE A 12 6.93 3.91 -9.83
CA ILE A 12 5.58 4.43 -9.65
C ILE A 12 5.54 5.54 -8.58
N ILE A 13 6.08 5.34 -7.38
CA ILE A 13 5.88 6.29 -6.28
C ILE A 13 6.63 7.63 -6.46
N VAL A 14 7.65 7.67 -7.33
CA VAL A 14 8.41 8.90 -7.62
C VAL A 14 7.83 9.74 -8.75
N ARG A 15 6.75 9.28 -9.40
CA ARG A 15 6.12 10.03 -10.50
C ARG A 15 5.58 11.37 -10.00
N GLU A 16 5.71 12.40 -10.86
CA GLU A 16 5.43 13.79 -10.51
C GLU A 16 3.98 14.02 -10.04
N GLU A 17 3.02 13.27 -10.57
CA GLU A 17 1.61 13.33 -10.15
C GLU A 17 1.39 13.00 -8.67
N PHE A 18 2.31 12.27 -8.04
CA PHE A 18 2.27 11.97 -6.61
C PHE A 18 2.98 13.02 -5.76
N GLN A 19 3.61 14.04 -6.38
CA GLN A 19 4.19 15.21 -5.72
C GLN A 19 5.17 14.85 -4.58
N GLY A 20 5.88 13.73 -4.72
CA GLY A 20 6.79 13.23 -3.69
C GLY A 20 6.11 12.83 -2.37
N LYS A 21 4.80 12.59 -2.36
CA LYS A 21 4.01 12.29 -1.15
C LYS A 21 3.95 10.81 -0.79
N LEU A 22 4.35 9.89 -1.67
CA LEU A 22 4.24 8.44 -1.46
C LEU A 22 5.57 7.79 -1.07
N ARG A 23 5.54 6.84 -0.14
CA ARG A 23 6.69 6.04 0.32
C ARG A 23 6.35 4.56 0.42
N ILE A 24 7.38 3.73 0.37
CA ILE A 24 7.31 2.28 0.57
C ILE A 24 7.80 1.98 1.99
N PHE A 25 6.94 1.35 2.79
CA PHE A 25 7.22 0.92 4.15
C PHE A 25 7.44 -0.58 4.18
N PRO A 26 8.70 -1.05 4.25
CA PRO A 26 8.98 -2.47 4.37
C PRO A 26 8.64 -2.96 5.77
N SER A 27 8.14 -4.19 5.88
CA SER A 27 8.04 -4.90 7.16
C SER A 27 7.16 -4.19 8.20
N TRP A 28 6.14 -3.46 7.76
CA TRP A 28 5.29 -2.66 8.64
C TRP A 28 4.31 -3.54 9.41
N GLU A 29 4.26 -3.35 10.73
CA GLU A 29 3.37 -4.11 11.58
C GLU A 29 2.11 -3.32 11.90
N MET A 30 0.97 -3.87 11.49
CA MET A 30 -0.35 -3.30 11.77
C MET A 30 -1.11 -4.15 12.77
N SER A 31 -1.92 -3.49 13.59
CA SER A 31 -2.90 -4.20 14.40
C SER A 31 -4.17 -3.41 14.59
N ILE A 32 -5.30 -4.11 14.56
CA ILE A 32 -6.61 -3.58 14.91
C ILE A 32 -7.12 -4.32 16.12
N THR A 33 -7.68 -3.57 17.06
CA THR A 33 -8.39 -4.15 18.20
C THR A 33 -9.87 -3.81 18.11
N LYS A 34 -10.71 -4.82 18.15
CA LYS A 34 -12.17 -4.67 18.24
C LYS A 34 -12.67 -5.31 19.53
N VAL A 35 -13.56 -4.62 20.24
CA VAL A 35 -14.29 -5.20 21.37
C VAL A 35 -15.52 -5.92 20.81
N VAL A 36 -15.64 -7.22 21.07
CA VAL A 36 -16.80 -8.05 20.70
C VAL A 36 -17.38 -8.62 22.00
N GLY A 37 -18.53 -8.07 22.42
CA GLY A 37 -19.09 -8.35 23.75
C GLY A 37 -18.15 -7.84 24.85
N ARG A 38 -17.74 -8.74 25.76
CA ARG A 38 -16.76 -8.43 26.84
C ARG A 38 -15.30 -8.74 26.48
N LYS A 39 -15.04 -9.25 25.27
CA LYS A 39 -13.68 -9.69 24.88
C LYS A 39 -13.07 -8.70 23.86
N ARG A 40 -11.83 -8.28 24.12
CA ARG A 40 -10.98 -7.60 23.14
C ARG A 40 -10.40 -8.65 22.19
N ARG A 41 -10.67 -8.50 20.89
CA ARG A 41 -10.04 -9.28 19.82
C ARG A 41 -9.05 -8.39 19.09
N LYS A 42 -7.83 -8.88 18.87
CA LYS A 42 -6.77 -8.17 18.15
C LYS A 42 -6.42 -8.94 16.89
N LEU A 43 -6.48 -8.28 15.75
CA LEU A 43 -5.86 -8.73 14.51
C LEU A 43 -4.50 -8.03 14.42
N ARG A 44 -3.44 -8.77 14.13
CA ARG A 44 -2.08 -8.24 13.96
C ARG A 44 -1.44 -8.95 12.78
N GLY A 45 -0.70 -8.20 11.97
CA GLY A 45 0.02 -8.73 10.82
C GLY A 45 1.22 -7.83 10.53
N LYS A 46 2.29 -8.44 10.02
CA LYS A 46 3.46 -7.74 9.52
C LYS A 46 3.45 -7.87 8.02
N HIS A 47 3.22 -6.76 7.32
CA HIS A 47 3.18 -6.73 5.86
C HIS A 47 4.61 -6.75 5.31
N ASP A 48 4.84 -7.47 4.22
CA ASP A 48 6.14 -7.42 3.53
C ASP A 48 6.45 -5.99 3.07
N TYR A 49 5.48 -5.35 2.39
CA TYR A 49 5.53 -3.94 2.05
C TYR A 49 4.15 -3.29 2.22
N THR A 50 4.16 -1.98 2.42
CA THR A 50 2.97 -1.15 2.35
C THR A 50 3.31 0.16 1.67
N ILE A 51 2.44 0.68 0.82
CA ILE A 51 2.60 2.02 0.23
C ILE A 51 1.74 3.00 1.00
N GLY A 52 2.24 4.21 1.24
CA GLY A 52 1.47 5.25 1.91
C GLY A 52 2.10 6.64 1.93
N PHE A 53 1.41 7.60 2.53
CA PHE A 53 1.81 9.02 2.60
C PHE A 53 3.04 9.31 3.48
N GLY A 54 4.22 9.59 2.92
CA GLY A 54 5.41 9.91 3.72
C GLY A 54 6.16 11.16 3.25
N GLN A 55 7.06 11.67 4.10
CA GLN A 55 7.96 12.79 3.80
C GLN A 55 9.44 12.33 3.80
N GLY A 56 10.30 13.03 3.05
CA GLY A 56 11.76 12.82 3.03
C GLY A 56 12.30 12.11 1.78
N TRP A 57 13.60 12.23 1.47
CA TRP A 57 14.14 11.85 0.15
C TRP A 57 14.25 10.34 -0.11
N ASP A 58 14.27 9.52 0.94
CA ASP A 58 14.38 8.06 0.81
C ASP A 58 13.01 7.42 0.50
N PRO A 59 12.83 6.76 -0.67
CA PRO A 59 11.61 6.06 -1.01
C PRO A 59 11.32 4.86 -0.08
N PHE A 60 12.35 4.29 0.57
CA PHE A 60 12.27 3.20 1.54
C PHE A 60 12.50 3.69 2.98
N GLY A 61 11.75 4.71 3.40
CA GLY A 61 11.92 5.29 4.73
C GLY A 61 11.55 4.34 5.89
N HIS A 62 12.43 4.28 6.90
CA HIS A 62 12.16 3.60 8.18
C HIS A 62 11.46 4.48 9.23
N LYS A 63 11.24 5.78 8.95
CA LYS A 63 10.57 6.68 9.88
C LYS A 63 9.10 6.28 10.04
N THR A 64 8.61 6.33 11.28
CA THR A 64 7.25 5.95 11.65
C THR A 64 6.23 6.65 10.73
N PRO A 65 5.42 5.89 9.99
CA PRO A 65 4.27 6.41 9.25
C PRO A 65 3.42 7.36 10.13
N PRO A 66 3.14 8.61 9.73
CA PRO A 66 1.95 9.32 10.16
C PRO A 66 0.71 8.41 10.21
N LYS A 67 -0.23 8.67 11.12
CA LYS A 67 -1.39 7.78 11.37
C LYS A 67 -2.29 7.51 10.15
N GLU A 68 -2.12 8.22 9.05
CA GLU A 68 -3.02 8.23 7.88
C GLU A 68 -2.61 7.31 6.72
N LEU A 69 -1.60 6.47 6.91
CA LEU A 69 -0.71 6.13 5.81
C LEU A 69 -1.05 4.98 4.87
N PRO A 70 -1.41 3.78 5.36
CA PRO A 70 -1.34 2.61 4.50
C PRO A 70 -2.46 2.64 3.46
N LEU A 71 -2.07 2.56 2.20
CA LEU A 71 -2.94 2.64 1.02
C LEU A 71 -3.07 1.27 0.35
N VAL A 72 -1.94 0.58 0.22
CA VAL A 72 -1.84 -0.70 -0.49
C VAL A 72 -1.07 -1.68 0.38
N ALA A 73 -1.63 -2.86 0.64
CA ALA A 73 -0.91 -3.99 1.22
C ALA A 73 -0.20 -4.76 0.09
N ILE A 74 1.06 -5.12 0.28
CA ILE A 74 1.81 -5.90 -0.71
C ILE A 74 2.50 -7.05 0.01
N GLU A 75 2.13 -8.26 -0.36
CA GLU A 75 2.68 -9.49 0.19
C GLU A 75 3.53 -10.23 -0.86
N GLY A 76 4.80 -10.45 -0.54
CA GLY A 76 5.82 -10.92 -1.47
C GLY A 76 6.33 -12.31 -1.11
N LYS A 77 5.75 -13.35 -1.70
CA LYS A 77 6.10 -14.76 -1.42
C LYS A 77 7.05 -15.34 -2.46
N ARG A 78 7.83 -16.37 -2.07
CA ARG A 78 8.65 -17.12 -3.06
C ARG A 78 7.80 -18.13 -3.83
N ASN A 79 7.00 -18.88 -3.08
CA ASN A 79 5.94 -19.78 -3.52
C ASN A 79 4.72 -19.47 -2.64
N TRP A 80 3.52 -19.61 -3.17
CA TRP A 80 2.30 -19.29 -2.44
C TRP A 80 1.16 -20.22 -2.80
N ASP A 81 0.26 -20.41 -1.85
CA ASP A 81 -0.93 -21.23 -1.94
C ASP A 81 -2.19 -20.44 -1.54
N GLY A 82 -3.30 -21.15 -1.33
CA GLY A 82 -4.57 -20.55 -0.94
C GLY A 82 -4.53 -19.81 0.40
N MET A 83 -3.69 -20.22 1.35
CA MET A 83 -3.56 -19.52 2.64
C MET A 83 -2.89 -18.16 2.48
N ASP A 84 -1.92 -18.04 1.57
CA ASP A 84 -1.26 -16.78 1.31
C ASP A 84 -2.21 -15.75 0.69
N ILE A 85 -3.18 -16.19 -0.13
CA ILE A 85 -4.28 -15.32 -0.62
C ILE A 85 -5.01 -14.72 0.57
N TRP A 86 -5.44 -15.56 1.52
CA TRP A 86 -6.15 -15.10 2.70
C TRP A 86 -5.29 -14.24 3.63
N GLN A 87 -3.98 -14.47 3.67
CA GLN A 87 -3.05 -13.59 4.37
C GLN A 87 -3.08 -12.19 3.75
N CYS A 88 -2.91 -12.06 2.43
CA CYS A 88 -2.95 -10.76 1.74
C CYS A 88 -4.33 -10.09 1.90
N VAL A 89 -5.43 -10.86 1.87
CA VAL A 89 -6.78 -10.35 2.18
C VAL A 89 -6.85 -9.80 3.61
N ALA A 90 -6.29 -10.50 4.60
CA ALA A 90 -6.29 -10.05 5.99
C ALA A 90 -5.47 -8.77 6.20
N GLU A 91 -4.37 -8.61 5.46
CA GLU A 91 -3.53 -7.41 5.46
C GLU A 91 -4.29 -6.22 4.86
N ALA A 92 -4.88 -6.39 3.68
CA ALA A 92 -5.75 -5.37 3.07
C ALA A 92 -6.93 -5.02 4.00
N ALA A 93 -7.62 -6.01 4.57
CA ALA A 93 -8.71 -5.79 5.52
C ALA A 93 -8.26 -5.03 6.77
N THR A 94 -7.01 -5.20 7.19
CA THR A 94 -6.43 -4.45 8.31
C THR A 94 -6.26 -2.97 7.95
N ILE A 95 -5.87 -2.66 6.72
CA ILE A 95 -5.84 -1.29 6.24
C ILE A 95 -7.28 -0.73 6.15
N PHE A 96 -8.19 -1.45 5.51
CA PHE A 96 -9.60 -1.04 5.35
C PHE A 96 -10.24 -0.65 6.68
N ARG A 97 -10.09 -1.52 7.67
CA ARG A 97 -10.73 -1.31 8.97
C ARG A 97 -10.09 -0.16 9.74
N ALA A 98 -8.76 0.01 9.67
CA ALA A 98 -8.09 1.18 10.24
C ALA A 98 -8.62 2.49 9.62
N ARG A 99 -8.80 2.53 8.29
CA ARG A 99 -9.38 3.69 7.58
C ARG A 99 -10.81 4.00 8.01
N LYS A 100 -11.66 2.97 8.15
CA LYS A 100 -13.03 3.12 8.67
C LYS A 100 -13.05 3.64 10.11
N ASP A 101 -12.19 3.12 10.99
CA ASP A 101 -12.10 3.57 12.38
C ASP A 101 -11.63 5.05 12.46
N MET A 102 -10.83 5.49 11.49
CA MET A 102 -10.42 6.90 11.31
C MET A 102 -11.44 7.76 10.55
N LYS A 103 -12.60 7.22 10.17
CA LYS A 103 -13.67 7.91 9.41
C LYS A 103 -13.18 8.55 8.10
N LYS A 104 -12.27 7.89 7.38
CA LYS A 104 -11.82 8.36 6.05
C LYS A 104 -12.99 8.31 5.06
N ALA A 105 -13.07 9.32 4.19
CA ALA A 105 -14.16 9.46 3.22
C ALA A 105 -14.17 8.32 2.20
N ASN A 106 -12.98 7.94 1.73
CA ASN A 106 -12.77 6.73 0.94
C ASN A 106 -11.99 5.73 1.81
N CYS A 107 -12.53 4.54 1.97
CA CYS A 107 -11.95 3.44 2.71
C CYS A 107 -11.54 2.28 1.81
N SER A 108 -11.74 2.35 0.50
CA SER A 108 -11.33 1.28 -0.40
C SER A 108 -9.83 1.05 -0.32
N VAL A 109 -9.43 -0.21 -0.44
CA VAL A 109 -8.04 -0.62 -0.32
C VAL A 109 -7.73 -1.71 -1.31
N TRP A 110 -6.46 -1.75 -1.69
CA TRP A 110 -5.92 -2.79 -2.54
C TRP A 110 -4.89 -3.63 -1.80
N GLY A 111 -4.89 -4.91 -2.09
CA GLY A 111 -3.85 -5.87 -1.75
C GLY A 111 -3.20 -6.39 -3.03
N VAL A 112 -1.89 -6.63 -3.00
CA VAL A 112 -1.15 -7.24 -4.10
C VAL A 112 -0.39 -8.44 -3.56
N LEU A 113 -0.65 -9.61 -4.11
CA LEU A 113 0.09 -10.83 -3.79
C LEU A 113 0.94 -11.24 -5.00
N ILE A 114 2.23 -11.40 -4.74
CA ILE A 114 3.23 -11.50 -5.81
C ILE A 114 4.36 -12.47 -5.46
N ASN A 115 4.85 -13.22 -6.46
CA ASN A 115 6.11 -13.96 -6.39
C ASN A 115 7.15 -13.61 -7.47
N ALA A 116 6.97 -12.44 -8.09
CA ALA A 116 7.67 -11.86 -9.23
C ALA A 116 7.27 -12.43 -10.61
N ILE A 117 6.63 -13.59 -10.65
CA ILE A 117 6.08 -14.18 -11.87
C ILE A 117 4.55 -14.07 -11.85
N ASN A 118 3.95 -14.51 -10.75
CA ASN A 118 2.52 -14.48 -10.54
C ASN A 118 2.13 -13.21 -9.79
N TRP A 119 1.05 -12.59 -10.23
CA TRP A 119 0.48 -11.37 -9.67
C TRP A 119 -1.02 -11.56 -9.49
N MET A 120 -1.52 -11.21 -8.31
CA MET A 120 -2.95 -11.17 -8.01
C MET A 120 -3.28 -9.92 -7.24
N PHE A 121 -4.40 -9.33 -7.62
CA PHE A 121 -4.90 -8.09 -7.08
C PHE A 121 -6.16 -8.36 -6.28
N ILE A 122 -6.18 -7.84 -5.07
CA ILE A 122 -7.28 -7.92 -4.14
C ILE A 122 -7.80 -6.50 -3.96
N HIS A 123 -9.11 -6.32 -4.05
CA HIS A 123 -9.76 -5.04 -3.80
C HIS A 123 -10.85 -5.23 -2.77
N ILE A 124 -10.84 -4.38 -1.74
CA ILE A 124 -11.97 -4.22 -0.82
C ILE A 124 -12.55 -2.85 -1.11
N ASP A 125 -13.79 -2.82 -1.59
CA ASP A 125 -14.47 -1.57 -1.94
C ASP A 125 -14.94 -0.79 -0.71
N GLU A 126 -15.60 0.35 -0.93
CA GLU A 126 -16.13 1.21 0.13
C GLU A 126 -17.14 0.53 1.06
N ASP A 127 -17.91 -0.42 0.53
CA ASP A 127 -18.92 -1.19 1.26
C ASP A 127 -18.29 -2.37 2.02
N GLY A 128 -17.00 -2.64 1.79
CA GLY A 128 -16.29 -3.79 2.36
C GLY A 128 -16.47 -5.08 1.56
N LYS A 129 -16.94 -5.02 0.30
CA LYS A 129 -17.01 -6.19 -0.57
C LYS A 129 -15.63 -6.55 -1.10
N LEU A 130 -15.33 -7.84 -1.06
CA LEU A 130 -14.05 -8.40 -1.49
C LEU A 130 -14.12 -8.83 -2.95
N TYR A 131 -13.18 -8.33 -3.75
CA TYR A 131 -12.93 -8.73 -5.13
C TYR A 131 -11.50 -9.27 -5.24
N ILE A 132 -11.35 -10.40 -5.92
CA ILE A 132 -10.05 -11.03 -6.16
C ILE A 132 -9.93 -11.23 -7.66
N SER A 133 -8.82 -10.75 -8.24
CA SER A 133 -8.57 -10.92 -9.66
C SER A 133 -8.27 -12.38 -10.01
N LYS A 134 -8.36 -12.71 -11.31
CA LYS A 134 -7.64 -13.87 -11.84
C LYS A 134 -6.12 -13.71 -11.63
N LEU A 135 -5.39 -14.82 -11.71
CA LEU A 135 -3.93 -14.81 -11.70
C LEU A 135 -3.41 -14.18 -13.01
N PHE A 136 -2.48 -13.24 -12.88
CA PHE A 136 -1.69 -12.74 -13.99
C PHE A 136 -0.27 -13.30 -13.91
N VAL A 137 0.29 -13.68 -15.05
CA VAL A 137 1.63 -14.27 -15.16
C VAL A 137 2.50 -13.32 -15.97
N LEU A 138 3.69 -13.06 -15.47
CA LEU A 138 4.74 -12.26 -16.10
C LEU A 138 6.06 -12.98 -15.91
N ASP A 139 6.45 -13.81 -16.88
CA ASP A 139 7.78 -14.38 -16.86
C ASP A 139 8.78 -13.34 -17.35
N VAL A 140 9.52 -12.73 -16.41
CA VAL A 140 10.46 -11.64 -16.73
C VAL A 140 11.61 -12.07 -17.64
N LEU A 141 11.83 -13.38 -17.84
CA LEU A 141 12.83 -13.89 -18.77
C LEU A 141 12.28 -14.06 -20.20
N ASP A 142 10.95 -14.09 -20.35
CA ASP A 142 10.26 -14.40 -21.60
C ASP A 142 8.93 -13.64 -21.70
N CYS A 143 8.95 -12.34 -21.34
CA CYS A 143 7.79 -11.48 -21.47
C CYS A 143 7.96 -10.50 -22.62
N THR A 144 6.84 -10.18 -23.26
CA THR A 144 6.75 -9.06 -24.19
C THR A 144 6.69 -7.73 -23.44
N ASP A 145 7.05 -6.64 -24.13
CA ASP A 145 6.88 -5.28 -23.59
C ASP A 145 5.42 -4.97 -23.24
N GLU A 146 4.47 -5.55 -23.97
CA GLU A 146 3.04 -5.38 -23.72
C GLU A 146 2.60 -6.02 -22.41
N GLU A 147 3.06 -7.23 -22.10
CA GLU A 147 2.77 -7.93 -20.84
C GLU A 147 3.40 -7.21 -19.65
N LEU A 148 4.66 -6.77 -19.81
CA LEU A 148 5.36 -5.97 -18.80
C LEU A 148 4.60 -4.68 -18.51
N LEU A 149 4.24 -3.94 -19.57
CA LEU A 149 3.52 -2.68 -19.48
C LEU A 149 2.12 -2.88 -18.88
N PHE A 150 1.47 -4.00 -19.17
CA PHE A 150 0.16 -4.32 -18.61
C PHE A 150 0.21 -4.47 -17.09
N ILE A 151 1.14 -5.27 -16.56
CA ILE A 151 1.30 -5.43 -15.09
C ILE A 151 1.73 -4.11 -14.45
N TYR A 152 2.65 -3.38 -15.08
CA TYR A 152 3.05 -2.05 -14.62
C TYR A 152 1.84 -1.11 -14.51
N ARG A 153 0.98 -1.06 -15.53
CA ARG A 153 -0.24 -0.24 -15.54
C ARG A 153 -1.25 -0.65 -14.46
N LEU A 154 -1.38 -1.95 -14.16
CA LEU A 154 -2.21 -2.42 -13.07
C LEU A 154 -1.66 -1.97 -11.71
N MET A 155 -0.35 -2.10 -11.48
CA MET A 155 0.29 -1.61 -10.27
C MET A 155 0.16 -0.10 -10.12
N TYR A 156 0.37 0.64 -11.20
CA TYR A 156 0.15 2.09 -11.23
C TYR A 156 -1.30 2.43 -10.88
N HIS A 157 -2.28 1.75 -11.49
CA HIS A 157 -3.70 1.98 -11.22
C HIS A 157 -4.03 1.76 -9.74
N VAL A 158 -3.51 0.69 -9.13
CA VAL A 158 -3.68 0.42 -7.69
C VAL A 158 -3.18 1.58 -6.85
N VAL A 159 -1.96 2.07 -7.11
CA VAL A 159 -1.36 3.17 -6.35
C VAL A 159 -2.12 4.48 -6.58
N ASP A 160 -2.45 4.79 -7.83
CA ASP A 160 -3.15 6.01 -8.24
C ASP A 160 -4.56 6.08 -7.62
N GLN A 161 -5.34 5.00 -7.67
CA GLN A 161 -6.67 4.96 -7.08
C GLN A 161 -6.62 5.22 -5.57
N CYS A 162 -5.70 4.58 -4.85
CA CYS A 162 -5.58 4.80 -3.41
C CYS A 162 -5.04 6.19 -3.06
N PHE A 163 -4.15 6.75 -3.87
CA PHE A 163 -3.66 8.12 -3.67
C PHE A 163 -4.80 9.11 -3.86
N ARG A 164 -5.50 9.06 -5.00
CA ARG A 164 -6.62 9.96 -5.33
C ARG A 164 -7.77 9.87 -4.33
N ALA A 165 -8.02 8.68 -3.79
CA ALA A 165 -8.97 8.47 -2.71
C ALA A 165 -8.69 9.31 -1.44
N CYS A 166 -7.44 9.73 -1.25
CA CYS A 166 -6.99 10.43 -0.03
C CYS A 166 -6.74 11.92 -0.22
N ILE A 167 -6.68 12.41 -1.47
CA ILE A 167 -6.59 13.84 -1.79
C ILE A 167 -7.97 14.31 -2.26
N SER A 168 -8.61 15.18 -1.47
CA SER A 168 -9.88 15.78 -1.88
C SER A 168 -9.67 16.66 -3.11
N PRO A 169 -10.64 16.75 -4.04
CA PRO A 169 -10.62 17.78 -5.07
C PRO A 169 -10.57 19.16 -4.39
N GLY A 170 -9.44 19.87 -4.55
CA GLY A 170 -9.22 21.20 -3.96
C GLY A 170 -8.41 21.25 -2.65
N SER A 171 -7.87 20.13 -2.14
CA SER A 171 -7.00 20.14 -0.94
C SER A 171 -5.50 20.33 -1.26
N GLU A 172 -5.17 21.10 -2.30
CA GLU A 172 -3.76 21.45 -2.59
C GLU A 172 -3.15 22.39 -1.53
N GLU A 173 -3.97 22.97 -0.65
CA GLU A 173 -3.50 23.91 0.36
C GLU A 173 -3.12 23.27 1.70
N SER A 174 -1.90 23.59 2.12
CA SER A 174 -1.36 23.58 3.49
C SER A 174 -0.93 22.24 4.10
N TRP A 175 0.19 21.71 3.60
CA TRP A 175 1.20 21.13 4.50
C TRP A 175 2.42 22.06 4.43
N SER A 176 2.33 23.19 5.13
CA SER A 176 3.46 24.10 5.28
C SER A 176 4.62 23.35 5.92
N VAL A 177 5.78 23.44 5.27
CA VAL A 177 7.09 23.04 5.76
C VAL A 177 7.22 23.58 7.18
N ALA A 178 7.25 22.69 8.17
CA ALA A 178 7.88 23.04 9.43
C ALA A 178 9.37 23.10 9.10
N ASP A 179 9.86 24.30 8.82
CA ASP A 179 11.28 24.58 8.83
C ASP A 179 11.78 24.19 10.23
N ASP A 180 12.64 23.17 10.28
CA ASP A 180 13.50 22.92 11.43
C ASP A 180 14.46 24.11 11.53
N VAL A 181 14.01 25.19 12.15
CA VAL A 181 14.88 26.24 12.67
C VAL A 181 15.54 25.65 13.90
N GLU A 182 16.69 25.02 13.71
CA GLU A 182 17.67 24.81 14.78
C GLU A 182 18.16 26.19 15.25
N ASN A 183 17.47 26.75 16.24
CA ASN A 183 18.04 27.71 17.16
C ASN A 183 18.71 26.92 18.29
N GLU A 184 20.02 26.71 18.20
CA GLU A 184 20.84 26.44 19.38
C GLU A 184 21.81 27.61 19.58
N ASP A 185 21.32 28.61 20.34
CA ASP A 185 22.15 29.42 21.22
C ASP A 185 22.29 28.67 22.56
N ASN A 186 23.49 28.15 22.83
CA ASN A 186 24.20 28.21 24.13
C ASN A 186 25.54 27.48 24.09
#